data_AF-A0AA88X2M4-F1
#
_entry.id   AF-A0AA88X2M4-F1
#
_cell.length_a   1.000
_cell.length_b   1.000
_cell.length_c   1.000
_cell.angle_alpha   90.00
_cell.angle_beta   90.00
_cell.angle_gamma   90.00
#
_symmetry.space_group_name_H-M   'P 1'
#
loop_
_entity.id
_entity.type
_entity.pdbx_description
1 polymer ?
#
loop_
_entity_poly.entity_id
_entity_poly.type
_entity_poly.pdbx_seq_one_letter_code
_entity_poly.pdbx_strand_id
1 'polypeptide(L)'
;MLSTLLSMCVCVCAYARLWRRMVKLKGEQPLQTFNTHEVGLASIPRWLEVLLAKEFFNSCLVHEAEKKNEENTFCLDCCTGLCSHCLPPHKAHNLLQIRRYVYQDVLRLSDAYKLMDCSSVQSYKTNSTKVVFLNQRPMTRQLKGSGNSCIICYRNLQDPNLFCSISCKVCPFYPFLVNALFLL
;
A
#
# COMPACT_ATOMS: atom_id res chain seq x y z
N MET A 1 24.10 1.96 -24.68
CA MET A 1 23.96 2.33 -23.25
C MET A 1 23.62 3.83 -23.07
N LEU A 2 22.62 4.36 -23.79
CA LEU A 2 22.11 5.74 -23.62
C LEU A 2 20.58 5.82 -23.46
N SER A 3 19.85 4.70 -23.55
CA SER A 3 18.39 4.67 -23.49
C SER A 3 17.81 4.66 -22.07
N THR A 4 18.60 4.30 -21.06
CA THR A 4 18.18 4.29 -19.64
C THR A 4 18.15 5.69 -19.02
N LEU A 5 19.00 6.62 -19.48
CA LEU A 5 19.05 7.99 -18.97
C LEU A 5 17.91 8.89 -19.52
N LEU A 6 17.42 8.63 -20.74
CA LEU A 6 16.27 9.35 -21.29
C LEU A 6 14.94 8.99 -20.58
N SER A 7 14.80 7.74 -20.12
CA SER A 7 13.64 7.30 -19.33
C SER A 7 13.57 8.00 -17.96
N MET A 8 14.72 8.26 -17.34
CA MET A 8 14.79 9.07 -16.11
C MET A 8 14.42 10.55 -16.36
N CYS A 9 14.78 11.10 -17.52
CA CYS A 9 14.56 12.52 -17.84
C CYS A 9 13.08 12.86 -18.12
N VAL A 10 12.31 11.94 -18.71
CA VAL A 10 10.85 12.12 -18.91
C VAL A 10 10.09 12.02 -17.57
N CYS A 11 10.61 11.23 -16.63
CA CYS A 11 10.00 11.01 -15.31
C CYS A 11 10.05 12.28 -14.42
N VAL A 12 11.17 13.01 -14.42
CA VAL A 12 11.30 14.30 -13.73
C VAL A 12 10.35 15.37 -14.31
N CYS A 13 10.12 15.34 -15.63
CA CYS A 13 9.26 16.31 -16.33
C CYS A 13 7.75 16.12 -16.08
N ALA A 14 7.28 14.90 -15.79
CA ALA A 14 5.90 14.65 -15.37
C ALA A 14 5.67 15.05 -13.91
N TYR A 15 6.68 14.82 -13.06
CA TYR A 15 6.69 15.22 -11.65
C TYR A 15 6.64 16.74 -11.47
N ALA A 16 7.38 17.49 -12.30
CA ALA A 16 7.32 18.94 -12.34
C ALA A 16 5.94 19.51 -12.73
N ARG A 17 5.07 18.74 -13.38
CA ARG A 17 3.71 19.16 -13.75
C ARG A 17 2.70 18.89 -12.63
N LEU A 18 2.83 17.77 -11.91
CA LEU A 18 1.99 17.43 -10.76
C LEU A 18 2.30 18.31 -9.55
N TRP A 19 3.59 18.55 -9.27
CA TRP A 19 4.01 19.50 -8.24
C TRP A 19 3.50 20.93 -8.55
N ARG A 20 3.63 21.40 -9.79
CA ARG A 20 3.07 22.70 -10.23
C ARG A 20 1.56 22.79 -10.04
N ARG A 21 0.83 21.66 -10.15
CA ARG A 21 -0.63 21.61 -9.93
C ARG A 21 -1.00 21.59 -8.44
N MET A 22 -0.20 20.93 -7.61
CA MET A 22 -0.38 20.93 -6.15
C MET A 22 -0.03 22.28 -5.49
N VAL A 23 1.03 22.96 -5.95
CA VAL A 23 1.42 24.30 -5.47
C VAL A 23 0.35 25.35 -5.83
N LYS A 24 -0.26 25.25 -7.01
CA LYS A 24 -1.32 26.17 -7.46
C LYS A 24 -2.60 26.09 -6.63
N LEU A 25 -2.84 24.98 -5.94
CA LEU A 25 -4.04 24.76 -5.11
C LEU A 25 -3.88 25.26 -3.67
N LYS A 26 -2.65 25.55 -3.21
CA LYS A 26 -2.37 25.95 -1.82
C LYS A 26 -2.00 27.43 -1.60
N GLY A 27 -1.77 28.21 -2.65
CA GLY A 27 -1.78 29.69 -2.55
C GLY A 27 -0.87 30.32 -1.48
N GLU A 28 0.38 29.86 -1.31
CA GLU A 28 1.34 30.49 -0.38
C GLU A 28 2.65 30.89 -1.08
N GLN A 29 3.13 32.08 -0.70
CA GLN A 29 4.28 32.83 -1.23
C GLN A 29 5.64 32.20 -0.86
N PRO A 30 6.72 32.54 -1.59
CA PRO A 30 7.99 31.82 -1.50
C PRO A 30 8.82 32.27 -0.28
N LEU A 31 9.02 31.38 0.69
CA LEU A 31 10.03 31.58 1.73
C LEU A 31 11.34 30.85 1.35
N GLN A 32 12.37 31.69 1.24
CA GLN A 32 13.82 31.49 1.31
C GLN A 32 14.40 30.07 1.21
N THR A 33 15.22 29.90 0.17
CA THR A 33 16.44 29.08 0.12
C THR A 33 16.52 27.96 1.16
N PHE A 34 15.78 26.89 0.92
CA PHE A 34 15.99 25.63 1.62
C PHE A 34 17.16 24.91 0.95
N ASN A 35 18.23 24.75 1.73
CA ASN A 35 19.33 23.85 1.43
C ASN A 35 18.76 22.48 1.04
N THR A 36 19.42 21.79 0.10
CA THR A 36 19.03 20.50 -0.51
C THR A 36 19.01 19.31 0.46
N HIS A 37 18.67 19.52 1.73
CA HIS A 37 18.67 18.49 2.77
C HIS A 37 17.30 18.21 3.42
N GLU A 38 16.22 18.91 3.03
CA GLU A 38 14.90 18.70 3.63
C GLU A 38 13.75 18.76 2.60
N VAL A 39 13.66 17.74 1.77
CA VAL A 39 12.34 17.24 1.33
C VAL A 39 12.30 15.79 1.78
N GLY A 40 11.92 15.58 3.04
CA GLY A 40 11.77 14.26 3.63
C GLY A 40 10.68 13.49 2.89
N LEU A 41 11.05 12.76 1.82
CA LEU A 41 10.32 11.57 1.43
C LEU A 41 10.28 10.70 2.68
N ALA A 42 9.13 10.68 3.37
CA ALA A 42 8.90 9.74 4.46
C ALA A 42 9.26 8.35 3.92
N SER A 43 10.40 7.80 4.34
CA SER A 43 10.85 6.50 3.90
C SER A 43 9.79 5.50 4.33
N ILE A 44 9.15 4.84 3.35
CA ILE A 44 8.14 3.83 3.64
C ILE A 44 8.81 2.77 4.53
N PRO A 45 8.25 2.44 5.71
CA PRO A 45 8.83 1.44 6.57
C PRO A 45 8.98 0.10 5.84
N ARG A 46 10.09 -0.60 6.07
CA ARG A 46 10.39 -1.87 5.38
C ARG A 46 9.27 -2.90 5.56
N TRP A 47 8.68 -2.99 6.75
CA TRP A 47 7.57 -3.90 7.02
C TRP A 47 6.37 -3.64 6.12
N LEU A 48 6.11 -2.38 5.77
CA LEU A 48 4.96 -1.98 4.96
C LEU A 48 5.21 -2.25 3.47
N GLU A 49 6.43 -2.02 3.01
CA GLU A 49 6.88 -2.41 1.68
C GLU A 49 6.70 -3.92 1.46
N VAL A 50 7.21 -4.73 2.39
CA VAL A 50 7.10 -6.19 2.29
C VAL A 50 5.66 -6.65 2.46
N LEU A 51 4.89 -6.07 3.39
CA LEU A 51 3.47 -6.38 3.59
C LEU A 51 2.64 -6.17 2.31
N LEU A 52 2.90 -5.09 1.56
CA LEU A 52 2.16 -4.79 0.34
C LEU A 52 2.61 -5.61 -0.87
N ALA A 53 3.88 -6.03 -0.91
CA ALA A 53 4.43 -6.86 -1.98
C ALA A 53 4.15 -8.36 -1.80
N LYS A 54 3.86 -8.80 -0.57
CA LYS A 54 3.70 -10.21 -0.25
C LYS A 54 2.33 -10.74 -0.66
N GLU A 55 2.33 -11.95 -1.19
CA GLU A 55 1.13 -12.76 -1.39
C GLU A 55 0.84 -13.60 -0.15
N PHE A 56 -0.37 -13.48 0.41
CA PHE A 56 -0.80 -14.23 1.58
C PHE A 56 -1.63 -15.46 1.19
N PHE A 57 -1.75 -16.38 2.14
CA PHE A 57 -2.46 -17.66 2.03
C PHE A 57 -1.86 -18.63 1.01
N ASN A 58 -0.59 -18.44 0.66
CA ASN A 58 0.22 -19.48 0.02
C ASN A 58 0.67 -20.49 1.08
N SER A 59 1.01 -21.70 0.64
CA SER A 59 1.55 -22.75 1.51
C SER A 59 2.93 -22.36 2.01
N CYS A 60 3.16 -22.49 3.32
CA CYS A 60 4.48 -22.29 3.91
C CYS A 60 5.46 -23.34 3.37
N LEU A 61 6.60 -22.89 2.84
CA LEU A 61 7.62 -23.77 2.26
C LEU A 61 8.28 -24.71 3.27
N VAL A 62 8.32 -24.31 4.56
CA VAL A 62 8.91 -25.12 5.63
C VAL A 62 7.93 -26.18 6.14
N HIS A 63 6.63 -25.89 6.10
CA HIS A 63 5.58 -26.72 6.65
C HIS A 63 4.60 -27.19 5.57
N GLU A 64 5.08 -27.42 4.35
CA GLU A 64 4.22 -27.69 3.19
C GLU A 64 3.35 -28.95 3.38
N ALA A 65 3.89 -29.98 4.03
CA ALA A 65 3.18 -31.23 4.28
C ALA A 65 2.18 -31.16 5.47
N GLU A 66 2.21 -30.08 6.25
CA GLU A 66 1.40 -29.95 7.45
C GLU A 66 0.03 -29.34 7.19
N LYS A 67 -0.96 -29.71 8.00
CA LYS A 67 -2.26 -29.03 8.00
C LYS A 67 -2.11 -27.61 8.54
N LYS A 68 -2.92 -26.66 8.05
CA LYS A 68 -2.91 -25.24 8.45
C LYS A 68 -1.58 -24.52 8.15
N ASN A 69 -0.95 -24.89 7.04
CA ASN A 69 0.30 -24.32 6.56
C ASN A 69 0.12 -23.00 5.78
N GLU A 70 -1.09 -22.47 5.67
CA GLU A 70 -1.35 -21.19 4.97
C GLU A 70 -0.70 -20.02 5.71
N GLU A 71 0.08 -19.22 4.98
CA GLU A 71 0.68 -17.99 5.50
C GLU A 71 -0.35 -16.85 5.58
N ASN A 72 -1.08 -16.79 6.69
CA ASN A 72 -2.13 -15.78 6.93
C ASN A 72 -1.76 -14.76 8.02
N THR A 73 -0.58 -14.87 8.61
CA THR A 73 -0.08 -13.96 9.63
C THR A 73 1.21 -13.31 9.13
N PHE A 74 1.38 -12.01 9.36
CA PHE A 74 2.59 -11.27 9.03
C PHE A 74 3.30 -10.83 10.31
N CYS A 75 4.60 -11.08 10.40
CA CYS A 75 5.43 -10.56 11.48
C CYS A 75 6.05 -9.23 11.03
N LEU A 76 5.77 -8.16 11.76
CA LEU A 76 6.28 -6.82 11.47
C LEU A 76 7.78 -6.73 11.75
N ASP A 77 8.25 -7.38 12.83
CA ASP A 77 9.66 -7.31 13.25
C ASP A 77 10.57 -8.11 12.30
N CYS A 78 10.10 -9.26 11.81
CA CYS A 78 10.84 -10.10 10.85
C CYS A 78 10.51 -9.82 9.39
N CYS A 79 9.52 -8.96 9.12
CA CYS A 79 9.00 -8.67 7.78
C CYS A 79 8.68 -9.95 6.96
N THR A 80 8.04 -10.95 7.57
CA THR A 80 7.79 -12.25 6.93
C THR A 80 6.39 -12.79 7.16
N GLY A 81 5.95 -13.68 6.26
CA GLY A 81 4.72 -14.46 6.42
C GLY A 81 4.92 -15.66 7.31
N LEU A 82 3.89 -15.97 8.09
CA LEU A 82 3.89 -17.07 9.03
C LEU A 82 2.60 -17.88 8.85
N CYS A 83 2.75 -19.20 8.81
CA CYS A 83 1.66 -20.14 9.05
C CYS A 83 1.51 -20.42 10.55
N SER A 84 0.52 -21.23 10.94
CA SER A 84 0.27 -21.52 12.36
C SER A 84 1.46 -22.17 13.08
N HIS A 85 2.26 -22.95 12.35
CA HIS A 85 3.44 -23.65 12.88
C HIS A 85 4.66 -22.73 13.00
N CYS A 86 4.71 -21.63 12.25
CA CYS A 86 5.78 -20.63 12.37
C CYS A 86 5.52 -19.61 13.49
N LEU A 87 4.36 -19.62 14.16
CA LEU A 87 4.03 -18.67 15.24
C LEU A 87 4.82 -18.86 16.55
N PRO A 88 5.12 -20.09 17.03
CA PRO A 88 5.79 -20.28 18.32
C PRO A 88 7.11 -19.50 18.51
N PRO A 89 8.03 -19.41 17.53
CA PRO A 89 9.22 -18.59 17.67
C PRO A 89 8.96 -17.08 17.62
N HIS A 90 7.78 -16.64 17.16
CA HIS A 90 7.41 -15.23 17.03
C HIS A 90 6.42 -14.75 18.11
N LYS A 91 6.29 -15.48 19.23
CA LYS A 91 5.33 -15.13 20.30
C LYS A 91 5.55 -13.74 20.91
N ALA A 92 6.79 -13.26 20.93
CA ALA A 92 7.16 -11.94 21.46
C ALA A 92 7.14 -10.83 20.40
N HIS A 93 6.83 -11.16 19.14
CA HIS A 93 6.89 -10.21 18.03
C HIS A 93 5.54 -9.53 17.79
N ASN A 94 5.58 -8.42 17.07
CA ASN A 94 4.40 -7.74 16.56
C ASN A 94 3.83 -8.50 15.37
N LEU A 95 2.69 -9.16 15.58
CA LEU A 95 2.02 -9.99 14.59
C LEU A 95 0.75 -9.33 14.07
N LEU A 96 0.53 -9.43 12.76
CA LEU A 96 -0.61 -8.88 12.06
C LEU A 96 -1.36 -10.00 11.34
N GLN A 97 -2.63 -10.20 11.69
CA GLN A 97 -3.46 -11.19 11.05
C GLN A 97 -4.05 -10.64 9.73
N ILE A 98 -3.72 -11.29 8.62
CA ILE A 98 -4.28 -10.98 7.30
C ILE A 98 -5.55 -11.80 7.09
N ARG A 99 -6.57 -11.21 6.47
CA ARG A 99 -7.82 -11.90 6.11
C ARG A 99 -8.10 -11.76 4.64
N ARG A 100 -8.91 -12.68 4.10
CA ARG A 100 -9.47 -12.56 2.75
C ARG A 100 -10.87 -11.99 2.79
N TYR A 101 -11.12 -10.99 1.95
CA TYR A 101 -12.46 -10.50 1.64
C TYR A 101 -12.59 -10.30 0.14
N VAL A 102 -13.56 -10.99 -0.48
CA VAL A 102 -13.76 -10.99 -1.94
C VAL A 102 -12.44 -11.29 -2.67
N TYR A 103 -11.76 -12.36 -2.26
CA TYR A 103 -10.48 -12.82 -2.85
C TYR A 103 -9.32 -11.81 -2.76
N GLN A 104 -9.41 -10.84 -1.84
CA GLN A 104 -8.40 -9.80 -1.67
C GLN A 104 -7.97 -9.72 -0.22
N ASP A 105 -6.70 -9.39 -0.02
CA ASP A 105 -6.10 -9.31 1.32
C ASP A 105 -6.50 -8.01 2.02
N VAL A 106 -7.02 -8.17 3.23
CA VAL A 106 -7.54 -7.09 4.07
C VAL A 106 -6.99 -7.17 5.49
N LEU A 107 -6.92 -6.00 6.12
CA LEU A 107 -6.67 -5.85 7.55
C LEU A 107 -7.93 -5.43 8.28
N ARG A 108 -8.06 -5.84 9.55
CA ARG A 108 -9.01 -5.15 10.44
C ARG A 108 -8.59 -3.70 10.55
N LEU A 109 -9.57 -2.81 10.45
CA LEU A 109 -9.33 -1.38 10.62
C LEU A 109 -8.71 -1.07 12.00
N SER A 110 -9.12 -1.80 13.05
CA SER A 110 -8.55 -1.67 14.40
C SER A 110 -7.06 -2.00 14.47
N ASP A 111 -6.59 -2.96 13.67
CA ASP A 111 -5.18 -3.35 13.65
C ASP A 111 -4.38 -2.43 12.73
N ALA A 112 -4.96 -2.01 11.61
CA ALA A 112 -4.37 -1.01 10.74
C ALA A 112 -4.13 0.33 11.47
N TYR A 113 -5.09 0.79 12.29
CA TYR A 113 -4.94 2.04 13.07
C TYR A 113 -3.80 2.01 14.09
N LYS A 114 -3.42 0.84 14.59
CA LYS A 114 -2.26 0.71 15.50
C LYS A 114 -0.94 0.92 14.77
N LEU A 115 -0.93 0.74 13.45
CA LEU A 115 0.28 0.80 12.62
C LEU A 115 0.38 2.12 11.86
N MET A 116 -0.74 2.65 11.37
CA MET A 116 -0.78 3.87 10.58
C MET A 116 -2.16 4.53 10.63
N ASP A 117 -2.19 5.85 10.43
CA ASP A 117 -3.47 6.54 10.22
C ASP A 117 -4.17 5.99 8.98
N CYS A 118 -5.43 5.60 9.13
CA CYS A 118 -6.28 5.06 8.06
C CYS A 118 -7.53 5.93 7.81
N SER A 119 -7.61 7.14 8.39
CA SER A 119 -8.81 7.98 8.35
C SER A 119 -9.23 8.40 6.93
N SER A 120 -8.26 8.53 6.01
CA SER A 120 -8.49 8.87 4.60
C SER A 120 -8.63 7.65 3.67
N VAL A 121 -8.53 6.43 4.22
CA VAL A 121 -8.66 5.17 3.48
C VAL A 121 -10.06 4.63 3.65
N GLN A 122 -10.73 4.31 2.54
CA GLN A 122 -12.07 3.75 2.59
C GLN A 122 -12.09 2.41 3.33
N SER A 123 -12.85 2.37 4.41
CA SER A 123 -13.14 1.15 5.16
C SER A 123 -14.43 0.48 4.66
N TYR A 124 -14.46 -0.85 4.75
CA TYR A 124 -15.60 -1.69 4.37
C TYR A 124 -16.09 -2.45 5.60
N LYS A 125 -17.40 -2.69 5.70
CA LYS A 125 -17.98 -3.47 6.80
C LYS A 125 -18.22 -4.91 6.33
N THR A 126 -17.59 -5.86 6.99
CA THR A 126 -17.75 -7.31 6.75
C THR A 126 -18.08 -7.99 8.06
N ASN A 127 -19.23 -8.67 8.15
CA ASN A 127 -19.69 -9.38 9.36
C ASN A 127 -19.54 -8.52 10.63
N SER A 128 -20.08 -7.29 10.57
CA SER A 128 -20.00 -6.29 11.65
C SER A 128 -18.60 -5.78 12.02
N THR A 129 -17.54 -6.22 11.34
CA THR A 129 -16.16 -5.74 11.53
C THR A 129 -15.78 -4.78 10.39
N LYS A 130 -15.09 -3.68 10.72
CA LYS A 130 -14.51 -2.79 9.70
C LYS A 130 -13.16 -3.31 9.22
N VAL A 131 -12.95 -3.34 7.91
CA VAL A 131 -11.73 -3.80 7.25
C VAL A 131 -11.26 -2.78 6.20
N VAL A 132 -9.97 -2.81 5.88
CA VAL A 132 -9.34 -2.01 4.83
C VAL A 132 -8.54 -2.91 3.91
N PHE A 133 -8.54 -2.59 2.61
CA PHE A 133 -7.77 -3.33 1.63
C PHE A 133 -6.29 -2.94 1.69
N LEU A 134 -5.41 -3.95 1.59
CA LEU A 134 -3.98 -3.73 1.42
C LEU A 134 -3.71 -3.18 0.02
N ASN A 135 -4.14 -3.90 -1.01
CA ASN A 135 -3.81 -3.63 -2.40
C ASN A 135 -4.99 -3.11 -3.23
N GLN A 136 -4.65 -2.52 -4.39
CA GLN A 136 -5.64 -2.09 -5.37
C GLN A 136 -6.41 -3.31 -5.88
N ARG A 137 -7.71 -3.12 -6.10
CA ARG A 137 -8.57 -4.18 -6.64
C ARG A 137 -8.73 -4.01 -8.16
N PRO A 138 -8.92 -5.10 -8.92
CA PRO A 138 -9.31 -5.04 -10.32
C PRO A 138 -10.62 -4.25 -10.50
N MET A 139 -10.70 -3.41 -11.52
CA MET A 139 -11.90 -2.60 -11.81
C MET A 139 -12.87 -3.42 -12.67
N THR A 140 -14.04 -3.75 -12.12
CA THR A 140 -14.99 -4.68 -12.76
C THR A 140 -15.99 -4.00 -13.70
N ARG A 141 -16.09 -2.67 -13.72
CA ARG A 141 -16.97 -1.91 -14.62
C ARG A 141 -16.38 -0.52 -14.91
N GLN A 142 -16.67 0.03 -16.10
CA GLN A 142 -16.49 1.47 -16.36
C GLN A 142 -17.49 2.26 -15.50
N LEU A 143 -17.01 3.20 -14.68
CA LEU A 143 -17.88 4.00 -13.81
C LEU A 143 -18.31 5.29 -14.51
N LYS A 144 -19.62 5.41 -14.75
CA LYS A 144 -20.32 6.68 -14.93
C LYS A 144 -20.75 7.17 -13.54
N GLY A 145 -20.21 8.28 -13.07
CA GLY A 145 -20.67 8.95 -11.85
C GLY A 145 -19.73 10.07 -11.41
N SER A 146 -20.27 11.25 -11.16
CA SER A 146 -19.58 12.43 -10.62
C SER A 146 -19.39 12.34 -9.11
N GLY A 147 -18.75 11.26 -8.65
CA GLY A 147 -18.49 11.00 -7.23
C GLY A 147 -17.03 11.26 -6.83
N ASN A 148 -16.77 11.26 -5.52
CA ASN A 148 -15.41 11.27 -5.00
C ASN A 148 -14.66 10.02 -5.46
N SER A 149 -13.39 10.17 -5.83
CA SER A 149 -12.59 9.13 -6.46
C SER A 149 -11.19 9.05 -5.86
N CYS A 150 -10.63 7.84 -5.87
CA CYS A 150 -9.30 7.59 -5.35
C CYS A 150 -8.27 8.39 -6.14
N ILE A 151 -7.40 9.12 -5.45
CA ILE A 151 -6.40 10.00 -6.08
C ILE A 151 -5.41 9.22 -6.97
N ILE A 152 -5.18 7.93 -6.67
CA ILE A 152 -4.19 7.09 -7.38
C ILE A 152 -4.81 6.28 -8.51
N CYS A 153 -5.88 5.53 -8.23
CA CYS A 153 -6.45 4.58 -9.18
C CYS A 153 -7.82 5.02 -9.74
N TYR A 154 -8.29 6.22 -9.37
CA TYR A 154 -9.54 6.82 -9.84
C TYR A 154 -10.81 5.98 -9.59
N ARG A 155 -10.73 4.98 -8.71
CA ARG A 155 -11.88 4.19 -8.26
C ARG A 155 -12.82 5.07 -7.43
N ASN A 156 -14.13 4.99 -7.66
CA ASN A 156 -15.09 5.73 -6.85
C ASN A 156 -15.04 5.31 -5.37
N LEU A 157 -15.08 6.31 -4.51
CA LEU A 157 -15.04 6.21 -3.06
C LEU A 157 -16.32 6.80 -2.47
N GLN A 158 -16.56 6.47 -1.20
CA GLN A 158 -17.54 7.19 -0.38
C GLN A 158 -16.87 8.43 0.21
N ASP A 159 -17.55 9.56 0.18
CA ASP A 159 -17.10 10.75 0.90
C ASP A 159 -16.97 10.49 2.41
N PRO A 160 -15.94 11.02 3.09
CA PRO A 160 -14.89 11.93 2.62
C PRO A 160 -13.55 11.23 2.27
N ASN A 161 -13.57 9.95 1.87
CA ASN A 161 -12.35 9.16 1.70
C ASN A 161 -11.55 9.59 0.45
N LEU A 162 -10.22 9.53 0.53
CA LEU A 162 -9.33 9.92 -0.57
C LEU A 162 -8.63 8.74 -1.24
N PHE A 163 -8.55 7.60 -0.53
CA PHE A 163 -7.84 6.39 -1.00
C PHE A 163 -8.73 5.15 -0.90
N CYS A 164 -8.62 4.24 -1.87
CA CYS A 164 -9.36 2.97 -1.85
C CYS A 164 -8.70 1.86 -1.01
N SER A 165 -7.40 1.96 -0.77
CA SER A 165 -6.54 0.93 -0.16
C SER A 165 -5.31 1.56 0.47
N ILE A 166 -4.63 0.81 1.34
CA ILE A 166 -3.39 1.23 2.01
C ILE A 166 -2.29 1.52 1.00
N SER A 167 -2.11 0.64 0.01
CA SER A 167 -1.18 0.84 -1.12
C SER A 167 -1.38 2.19 -1.83
N CYS A 168 -2.62 2.61 -2.10
CA CYS A 168 -2.90 3.91 -2.70
C CYS A 168 -2.57 5.09 -1.78
N LYS A 169 -2.68 4.92 -0.46
CA LYS A 169 -2.32 5.97 0.49
C LYS A 169 -0.81 6.14 0.61
N VAL A 170 -0.07 5.03 0.68
CA VAL A 170 1.34 5.04 1.05
C VAL A 170 2.26 5.02 -0.16
N CYS A 171 1.80 4.55 -1.32
CA CYS A 171 2.63 4.52 -2.51
C CYS A 171 1.89 4.90 -3.81
N PRO A 172 2.08 6.14 -4.30
CA PRO A 172 1.70 6.51 -5.66
C PRO A 172 2.55 5.81 -6.76
N PHE A 173 3.65 5.14 -6.41
CA PHE A 173 4.67 4.64 -7.36
C PHE A 173 4.86 3.11 -7.38
N TYR A 174 4.14 2.34 -6.55
CA TYR A 174 4.28 0.89 -6.46
C TYR A 174 3.95 0.09 -7.73
N PRO A 175 3.07 0.53 -8.66
CA PRO A 175 2.87 -0.19 -9.91
C PRO A 175 4.12 -0.31 -10.80
N PHE A 176 5.12 0.56 -10.58
CA PHE A 176 6.34 0.59 -11.40
C PHE A 176 7.51 -0.21 -10.79
N LEU A 177 7.58 -0.35 -9.46
CA LEU A 177 8.65 -1.10 -8.79
C LEU A 177 8.45 -2.62 -8.88
N VAL A 178 7.20 -3.10 -8.79
CA VAL A 178 6.91 -4.55 -8.88
C VAL A 178 7.12 -5.06 -10.31
N ASN A 179 6.79 -4.25 -11.33
CA ASN A 179 7.05 -4.59 -12.74
C ASN A 179 8.54 -4.60 -13.09
N ALA A 180 9.38 -3.80 -12.40
CA ALA A 180 10.82 -3.78 -12.65
C ALA A 180 11.57 -4.98 -12.04
N LEU A 181 11.05 -5.56 -10.94
CA LEU A 181 11.66 -6.73 -10.28
C LEU A 181 11.28 -8.07 -10.92
N PHE A 182 10.17 -8.14 -11.68
CA PHE A 182 9.76 -9.34 -12.41
C PHE A 182 10.28 -9.40 -13.87
N LEU A 183 10.99 -8.36 -14.33
CA LEU A 183 11.57 -8.27 -15.67
C LEU A 183 13.11 -8.29 -15.68
N LEU A 184 13.74 -8.61 -14.54
CA LEU A 184 15.17 -8.93 -14.41
C LEU A 184 15.32 -10.40 -14.02
#